data_AF-A0A6H1Z7M3-F1
#
_entry.id   AF-A0A6H1Z7M3-F1
#
_cell.length_a   1.000
_cell.length_b   1.000
_cell.length_c   1.000
_cell.angle_alpha   90.00
_cell.angle_beta   90.00
_cell.angle_gamma   90.00
#
_symmetry.space_group_name_H-M   'P 1'
#
loop_
_entity.id
_entity.type
_entity.pdbx_description
1 polymer ?
#
loop_
_entity_poly.entity_id
_entity_poly.type
_entity_poly.pdbx_seq_one_letter_code
_entity_poly.pdbx_strand_id
1 'polypeptide(L)' 'MSGIRSNQRGKAQQARVERKGLSKRTRRFLDSATGKRTLWRPSGKQPIRVEKPGRNDPCPCGSGKKWKKCHGRAR' A
#
# COMPACT_ATOMS: atom_id res chain seq x y z
N MET A 1 7.72 50.80 -29.16
CA MET A 1 8.46 49.98 -28.17
C MET A 1 8.08 50.47 -26.78
N SER A 2 7.05 49.89 -26.16
CA SER A 2 6.72 50.15 -24.75
C SER A 2 6.27 48.85 -24.13
N GLY A 3 7.14 48.26 -23.32
CA GLY A 3 6.92 46.98 -22.65
C GLY A 3 6.03 47.12 -21.44
N ILE A 4 4.96 46.32 -21.37
CA ILE A 4 4.21 46.08 -20.14
C ILE A 4 4.52 44.64 -19.71
N ARG A 5 5.65 44.45 -19.05
CA ARG A 5 5.95 43.24 -18.25
C ARG A 5 5.94 43.63 -16.79
N SER A 6 4.79 43.54 -16.15
CA SER A 6 4.59 43.57 -14.70
C SER A 6 3.15 43.11 -14.51
N ASN A 7 2.81 42.00 -13.85
CA ASN A 7 3.14 41.68 -12.47
C ASN A 7 2.61 40.24 -12.21
N GLN A 8 3.49 39.24 -12.09
CA GLN A 8 3.11 37.88 -11.69
C GLN A 8 3.72 37.49 -10.32
N ARG A 9 4.03 38.47 -9.46
CA ARG A 9 4.60 38.19 -8.13
C ARG A 9 3.71 38.83 -7.07
N GLY A 10 2.68 38.13 -6.62
CA GLY A 10 1.81 38.72 -5.60
C GLY A 10 0.90 37.83 -4.77
N LYS A 11 0.53 36.61 -5.21
CA LYS A 11 -0.45 35.81 -4.42
C LYS A 11 -0.13 34.32 -4.32
N ALA A 12 1.16 33.97 -4.35
CA ALA A 12 1.63 32.68 -3.86
C ALA A 12 2.18 32.78 -2.43
N GLN A 13 1.64 33.71 -1.62
CA GLN A 13 1.75 33.66 -0.15
C GLN A 13 0.85 32.51 0.36
N GLN A 14 1.22 31.30 -0.05
CA GLN A 14 0.74 30.07 0.53
C GLN A 14 1.23 30.07 1.97
N ALA A 15 0.34 30.40 2.91
CA ALA A 15 0.58 30.25 4.33
C ALA A 15 0.90 28.76 4.61
N ARG A 16 2.19 28.44 4.72
CA ARG A 16 2.68 27.21 5.35
C ARG A 16 2.30 27.29 6.83
N VAL A 17 1.12 26.81 7.19
CA VAL A 17 0.71 26.69 8.60
C VAL A 17 1.73 25.78 9.30
N GLU A 18 2.58 26.34 10.17
CA GLU A 18 3.64 25.60 10.84
C GLU A 18 3.06 24.62 11.87
N ARG A 19 3.01 23.33 11.51
CA ARG A 19 2.47 22.22 12.31
C ARG A 19 3.22 21.94 13.64
N LYS A 20 4.29 22.68 13.94
CA LYS A 20 5.29 22.33 14.96
C LYS A 20 4.81 22.50 16.42
N GLY A 21 3.66 23.15 16.65
CA GLY A 21 3.12 23.41 18.01
C GLY A 21 1.90 22.59 18.44
N LEU A 22 1.28 21.79 17.57
CA LEU A 22 0.05 21.05 17.94
C LEU A 22 0.34 19.76 18.71
N SER A 23 -0.46 19.50 19.75
CA SER A 23 -0.42 18.25 20.53
C SER A 23 -0.61 17.03 19.62
N LYS A 24 -0.01 15.88 20.01
CA LYS A 24 -0.13 14.61 19.28
C LYS A 24 -1.59 14.20 19.05
N ARG A 25 -2.50 14.55 19.98
CA ARG A 25 -3.92 14.23 19.89
C ARG A 25 -4.64 15.09 18.86
N THR A 26 -4.36 16.40 18.83
CA THR A 26 -4.97 17.34 17.88
C THR A 26 -4.46 17.10 16.46
N ARG A 27 -3.18 16.74 16.31
CA ARG A 27 -2.58 16.42 15.00
C ARG A 27 -3.28 15.20 14.36
N ARG A 28 -3.53 14.14 15.13
CA ARG A 28 -4.25 12.94 14.64
C ARG A 28 -5.67 13.24 14.18
N PHE A 29 -6.41 14.09 14.89
CA PHE A 29 -7.78 14.46 14.52
C PHE A 29 -7.85 15.19 13.16
N LEU A 30 -6.89 16.09 12.90
CA LEU A 30 -6.82 16.84 11.62
C LEU A 30 -6.37 15.96 10.44
N ASP A 31 -5.48 14.99 10.67
CA ASP A 31 -5.07 14.03 9.64
C ASP A 31 -6.23 13.08 9.25
N SER A 32 -7.11 12.74 10.20
CA SER A 32 -8.34 11.98 9.94
C SER A 32 -9.36 12.79 9.11
N ALA A 33 -9.50 14.09 9.38
CA ALA A 33 -10.46 14.96 8.68
C ALA A 33 -10.11 15.21 7.21
N THR A 34 -8.83 15.13 6.84
CA THR A 34 -8.39 15.42 5.46
C THR A 34 -8.18 14.19 4.60
N GLY A 35 -8.44 12.98 5.10
CA GLY A 35 -8.53 11.76 4.29
C GLY A 35 -7.29 11.43 3.44
N LYS A 36 -6.13 12.02 3.75
CA LYS A 36 -4.88 11.86 3.00
C LYS A 36 -4.21 10.54 3.39
N ARG A 37 -4.92 9.44 3.18
CA ARG A 37 -4.30 8.12 3.11
C ARG A 37 -3.42 8.15 1.87
N THR A 38 -2.13 8.38 2.11
CA THR A 38 -1.04 8.31 1.14
C THR A 38 -1.36 7.30 0.04
N LEU A 39 -1.34 7.81 -1.19
CA LEU A 39 -1.66 7.09 -2.42
C LEU A 39 -0.51 6.14 -2.78
N TRP A 40 -0.27 5.15 -1.95
CA TRP A 40 0.48 3.92 -2.24
C TRP A 40 0.14 2.93 -1.14
N ARG A 41 -1.07 2.37 -1.21
CA ARG A 41 -1.32 1.09 -0.55
C ARG A 41 -0.56 0.08 -1.41
N PRO A 42 0.51 -0.59 -0.93
CA PRO A 42 1.05 -1.72 -1.68
C PRO A 42 -0.15 -2.63 -1.88
N SER A 43 -0.47 -2.90 -3.14
CA SER A 43 -1.53 -3.82 -3.53
C SER A 43 -1.27 -5.11 -2.78
N GLY A 44 -2.00 -5.28 -1.67
CA GLY A 44 -1.79 -6.39 -0.75
C GLY A 44 -1.92 -7.65 -1.58
N LYS A 45 -0.82 -8.38 -1.73
CA LYS A 45 -0.88 -9.73 -2.29
C LYS A 45 -1.78 -10.48 -1.34
N GLN A 46 -3.00 -10.74 -1.77
CA GLN A 46 -3.93 -11.51 -0.96
C GLN A 46 -3.22 -12.84 -0.67
N PRO A 47 -3.20 -13.30 0.59
CA PRO A 47 -2.55 -14.57 0.91
C PRO A 47 -3.22 -15.64 0.07
N ILE A 48 -2.46 -16.27 -0.82
CA ILE A 48 -2.94 -17.38 -1.63
C ILE A 48 -3.27 -18.49 -0.63
N ARG A 49 -4.57 -18.76 -0.45
CA ARG A 49 -5.01 -19.94 0.30
C ARG A 49 -4.70 -21.15 -0.57
N VAL A 50 -3.58 -21.79 -0.30
CA VAL A 50 -3.23 -23.07 -0.95
C VAL A 50 -3.90 -24.17 -0.14
N GLU A 51 -4.95 -24.79 -0.70
CA GLU A 51 -5.48 -26.03 -0.15
C GLU A 51 -4.39 -27.10 -0.14
N LYS A 52 -4.23 -27.78 1.00
CA LYS A 52 -3.25 -28.85 1.11
C LYS A 52 -3.74 -30.03 0.26
N PRO A 53 -2.94 -30.53 -0.71
CA PRO A 53 -3.34 -31.68 -1.50
C PRO A 53 -3.60 -32.88 -0.59
N GLY A 54 -4.69 -33.61 -0.87
CA GLY A 54 -5.00 -34.87 -0.22
C GLY A 54 -3.92 -35.92 -0.53
N ARG A 55 -3.85 -36.97 0.29
CA ARG A 55 -2.80 -38.01 0.15
C ARG A 55 -2.79 -38.68 -1.23
N ASN A 56 -3.94 -38.82 -1.86
CA ASN A 56 -4.08 -39.52 -3.14
C ASN A 56 -4.02 -38.59 -4.36
N ASP A 57 -4.09 -37.27 -4.16
CA ASP A 57 -4.10 -36.29 -5.25
C ASP A 57 -2.78 -36.24 -5.99
N PRO A 58 -2.76 -35.81 -7.27
CA PRO A 58 -1.53 -35.56 -8.00
C PRO A 58 -0.66 -34.54 -7.26
N CYS A 59 0.64 -34.77 -7.21
CA CYS A 59 1.57 -33.85 -6.58
C CYS A 59 1.64 -32.52 -7.37
N PRO A 60 1.44 -31.36 -6.72
CA PRO A 60 1.55 -30.04 -7.38
C PRO A 60 2.97 -29.72 -7.87
N CYS A 61 3.95 -30.55 -7.53
CA CYS A 61 5.33 -30.49 -8.01
C CYS A 61 5.53 -30.92 -9.47
N GLY A 62 4.48 -31.39 -10.16
CA GLY A 62 4.57 -31.80 -11.58
C GLY A 62 5.20 -33.18 -11.82
N SER A 63 5.47 -33.96 -10.77
CA SER A 63 6.10 -35.29 -10.90
C SER A 63 5.18 -36.40 -11.43
N GLY A 64 3.88 -36.12 -11.60
CA GLY A 64 2.85 -37.12 -11.96
C GLY A 64 2.57 -38.17 -10.87
N LYS A 65 3.28 -38.12 -9.73
CA LYS A 65 3.11 -39.06 -8.61
C LYS A 65 2.02 -38.56 -7.65
N LYS A 66 1.31 -39.48 -7.01
CA LYS A 66 0.37 -39.16 -5.91
C LYS A 66 1.12 -38.48 -4.76
N TRP A 67 0.50 -37.50 -4.09
CA TRP A 67 1.10 -36.72 -3.00
C TRP A 67 1.76 -37.61 -1.94
N LYS A 68 1.08 -38.67 -1.49
CA LYS A 68 1.62 -39.67 -0.53
C LYS A 68 2.90 -40.38 -0.98
N LYS A 69 3.15 -40.47 -2.29
CA LYS A 69 4.33 -41.11 -2.88
C LYS A 69 5.44 -40.09 -3.22
N CYS A 70 5.19 -38.80 -3.00
CA CYS A 70 6.12 -37.71 -3.29
C CYS A 70 6.35 -36.90 -2.00
N HIS A 71 5.90 -35.65 -1.93
CA HIS A 71 6.08 -34.74 -0.80
C HIS A 71 5.28 -35.12 0.47
N GLY A 72 4.36 -36.10 0.39
CA GLY A 72 3.51 -36.55 1.50
C GLY A 72 3.90 -37.90 2.11
N ARG A 73 5.16 -38.34 1.95
CA ARG A 73 5.68 -39.66 2.36
C ARG A 73 5.79 -39.88 3.88
N ALA A 74 5.80 -38.83 4.70
CA ALA A 74 6.22 -38.90 6.10
C ALA A 74 5.11 -39.22 7.15
N ARG A 75 4.02 -39.90 6.79
CA ARG A 75 2.95 -40.27 7.74
C ARG A 75 2.26 -41.57 7.37
#